data_AF-A0A284RAH6-F1
#
_entry.id   AF-A0A284RAH6-F1
#
_cell.length_a   1.000
_cell.length_b   1.000
_cell.length_c   1.000
_cell.angle_alpha   90.00
_cell.angle_beta   90.00
_cell.angle_gamma   90.00
#
_symmetry.space_group_name_H-M   'P 1'
#
loop_
_entity.id
_entity.type
_entity.pdbx_description
1 polymer ?
#
loop_
_entity_poly.entity_id
_entity_poly.type
_entity_poly.pdbx_seq_one_letter_code
_entity_poly.pdbx_strand_id
1 'polypeptide(L)'
;MSIDLRITMKQREFLKPYLNLYCKVKAEASLNPGVFARFQSRIWELWQARWRPEMKPLADSEEKDVRAWNRRRQKDLLLIVHAYAMWDCFYSRPKGVGVKKKKTVVYSRSKRTDESIGARRSSRVPKPTKRADASSE
;
A
#
# COMPACT_ATOMS: atom_id res chain seq x y z
N MET A 1 9.89 -11.24 -21.09
CA MET A 1 9.52 -9.93 -21.69
C MET A 1 9.71 -8.87 -20.62
N SER A 2 10.80 -8.09 -20.68
CA SER A 2 10.97 -6.94 -19.79
C SER A 2 9.95 -5.89 -20.17
N ILE A 3 9.11 -5.50 -19.21
CA ILE A 3 8.25 -4.33 -19.37
C ILE A 3 9.20 -3.12 -19.36
N ASP A 4 9.36 -2.45 -20.50
CA ASP A 4 10.07 -1.18 -20.54
C ASP A 4 9.19 -0.13 -19.82
N LEU A 5 9.35 -0.06 -18.50
CA LEU A 5 8.67 0.89 -17.59
C LEU A 5 9.20 2.32 -17.75
N ARG A 6 9.95 2.61 -18.81
CA ARG A 6 10.57 3.91 -19.05
C ARG A 6 9.52 4.90 -19.51
N ILE A 7 8.79 5.48 -18.55
CA ILE A 7 7.98 6.66 -18.79
C ILE A 7 8.78 7.93 -18.51
N THR A 8 8.47 9.00 -19.25
CA THR A 8 9.09 10.31 -19.03
C THR A 8 8.52 10.99 -17.77
N MET A 9 9.21 12.01 -17.25
CA MET A 9 8.68 12.78 -16.10
C MET A 9 7.33 13.44 -16.42
N LYS A 10 7.12 13.92 -17.65
CA LYS A 10 5.84 14.50 -18.10
C LYS A 10 4.71 13.48 -18.06
N GLN A 11 4.99 12.25 -18.50
CA GLN A 11 4.05 11.13 -18.42
C GLN A 11 3.72 10.77 -16.97
N ARG A 12 4.72 10.78 -16.08
CA ARG A 12 4.50 10.55 -14.66
C ARG A 12 3.61 11.62 -14.05
N GLU A 13 3.87 12.89 -14.33
CA GLU A 13 3.09 14.02 -13.82
C GLU A 13 1.63 13.97 -14.25
N PHE A 14 1.38 13.58 -15.50
CA PHE A 14 0.03 13.35 -15.98
C PHE A 14 -0.69 12.22 -15.23
N LEU A 15 0.01 11.15 -14.86
CA LEU A 15 -0.60 10.01 -14.16
C LEU A 15 -0.93 10.28 -12.69
N LYS A 16 -0.20 11.19 -12.03
CA LYS A 16 -0.38 11.54 -10.61
C LYS A 16 -1.85 11.71 -10.17
N PRO A 17 -2.69 12.53 -10.82
CA PRO A 17 -4.09 12.72 -10.40
C PRO A 17 -4.93 11.44 -10.47
N TYR A 18 -4.56 10.49 -11.33
CA TYR A 18 -5.32 9.25 -11.54
C TYR A 18 -4.90 8.12 -10.60
N LEU A 19 -3.80 8.26 -9.84
CA LEU A 19 -3.32 7.21 -8.92
C LEU A 19 -4.32 6.95 -7.79
N ASN A 20 -4.86 8.00 -7.17
CA ASN A 20 -5.87 7.87 -6.13
C ASN A 20 -7.16 7.23 -6.66
N LEU A 21 -7.55 7.61 -7.89
CA LEU A 21 -8.71 7.04 -8.56
C LEU A 21 -8.50 5.56 -8.87
N TYR A 22 -7.30 5.19 -9.36
CA TYR A 22 -6.92 3.81 -9.60
C TYR A 22 -7.04 2.96 -8.33
N CYS A 23 -6.53 3.44 -7.18
CA CYS A 23 -6.61 2.68 -5.93
C CYS A 23 -8.06 2.41 -5.51
N LYS A 24 -8.94 3.43 -5.59
CA LYS A 24 -10.37 3.29 -5.27
C LYS A 24 -11.05 2.28 -6.19
N VAL A 25 -10.86 2.47 -7.50
CA VAL A 25 -11.49 1.62 -8.51
C VAL A 25 -10.94 0.19 -8.46
N LYS A 26 -9.67 0.00 -8.10
CA LYS A 26 -9.08 -1.33 -7.88
C LYS A 26 -9.67 -2.03 -6.65
N ALA A 27 -9.91 -1.30 -5.56
CA ALA A 27 -10.55 -1.85 -4.37
C ALA A 27 -11.99 -2.32 -4.67
N GLU A 28 -12.70 -1.60 -5.53
CA GLU A 28 -14.07 -1.93 -5.95
C GLU A 28 -14.13 -2.91 -7.13
N ALA A 29 -13.00 -3.27 -7.74
CA ALA A 29 -12.98 -4.07 -8.96
C ALA A 29 -13.56 -5.48 -8.77
N SER A 30 -13.45 -6.04 -7.56
CA SER A 30 -14.06 -7.34 -7.21
C SER A 30 -15.58 -7.28 -7.15
N LEU A 31 -16.14 -6.12 -6.79
CA LEU A 31 -17.59 -5.90 -6.67
C LEU A 31 -18.20 -5.43 -8.00
N ASN A 32 -17.51 -4.52 -8.69
CA ASN A 32 -17.98 -3.87 -9.90
C ASN A 32 -16.89 -3.84 -10.98
N PRO A 33 -16.66 -4.95 -11.71
CA PRO A 33 -15.61 -5.01 -12.73
C PRO A 33 -15.82 -4.00 -13.86
N GLY A 34 -17.06 -3.59 -14.12
CA GLY A 34 -17.39 -2.57 -15.12
C GLY A 34 -16.80 -1.18 -14.81
N VAL A 35 -16.67 -0.81 -13.53
CA VAL A 35 -16.08 0.47 -13.14
C VAL A 35 -14.57 0.46 -13.43
N PHE A 36 -13.90 -0.66 -13.15
CA PHE A 36 -12.49 -0.85 -13.48
C PHE A 36 -12.23 -0.83 -14.99
N ALA A 37 -13.08 -1.50 -15.77
CA ALA A 37 -12.99 -1.47 -17.23
C ALA A 37 -13.18 -0.05 -17.79
N ARG A 38 -14.15 0.72 -17.28
CA ARG A 38 -14.37 2.12 -17.67
C ARG A 38 -13.16 3.00 -17.34
N PHE A 39 -12.58 2.84 -16.15
CA PHE A 39 -11.35 3.55 -15.77
C PHE A 39 -10.22 3.21 -16.74
N GLN A 40 -10.00 1.93 -17.04
CA GLN A 40 -8.95 1.47 -17.95
C GLN A 40 -9.12 2.02 -19.37
N SER A 41 -10.35 2.07 -19.89
CA SER A 41 -10.62 2.70 -21.20
C SER A 41 -10.41 4.20 -21.15
N ARG A 42 -10.90 4.87 -20.11
CA ARG A 42 -10.80 6.33 -20.01
C ARG A 42 -9.37 6.82 -19.89
N ILE A 43 -8.56 6.19 -19.06
CA ILE A 43 -7.15 6.59 -18.90
C ILE A 43 -6.37 6.37 -20.21
N TRP A 44 -6.72 5.33 -20.95
CA TRP A 44 -6.11 5.02 -22.24
C TRP A 44 -6.46 6.04 -23.32
N GLU A 45 -7.73 6.46 -23.42
CA GLU A 45 -8.14 7.54 -24.32
C GLU A 45 -7.39 8.84 -24.04
N LEU A 46 -7.31 9.23 -22.77
CA LEU A 46 -6.62 10.47 -22.37
C LEU A 46 -5.12 10.39 -22.65
N TRP A 47 -4.53 9.21 -22.44
CA TRP A 47 -3.13 8.97 -22.77
C TRP A 47 -2.90 9.07 -24.29
N GLN A 48 -3.71 8.39 -25.10
CA GLN A 48 -3.61 8.48 -26.55
C GLN A 48 -3.77 9.92 -27.04
N ALA A 49 -4.78 10.65 -26.56
CA ALA A 49 -5.01 12.03 -26.95
C ALA A 49 -3.79 12.93 -26.68
N ARG A 50 -3.07 12.67 -25.59
CA ARG A 50 -1.91 13.49 -25.17
C ARG A 50 -0.61 13.11 -25.88
N TRP A 51 -0.38 11.81 -26.14
CA TRP A 51 0.88 11.30 -26.69
C TRP A 51 0.75 10.64 -28.06
N ARG A 52 -0.37 10.84 -28.77
CA ARG A 52 -0.57 10.33 -30.13
C ARG A 52 0.62 10.56 -31.07
N PRO A 53 1.30 11.73 -31.07
CA PRO A 53 2.45 11.96 -31.94
C PRO A 53 3.69 11.17 -31.55
N GLU A 54 3.87 10.88 -30.25
CA GLU A 54 5.01 10.10 -29.73
C GLU A 54 4.77 8.59 -29.85
N MET A 55 3.51 8.19 -29.84
CA MET A 55 3.08 6.83 -30.11
C MET A 55 3.18 6.58 -31.61
N LYS A 56 4.33 6.07 -32.09
CA LYS A 56 4.46 5.55 -33.46
C LYS A 56 3.29 4.60 -33.74
N PRO A 57 2.30 5.00 -34.56
CA PRO A 57 1.23 4.11 -34.93
C PRO A 57 1.83 3.00 -35.78
N LEU A 58 1.22 1.82 -35.76
CA LEU A 58 1.37 0.88 -36.86
C LEU A 58 0.65 1.50 -38.07
N ALA A 59 1.30 2.48 -38.72
CA ALA A 59 0.68 3.31 -39.75
C ALA A 59 0.28 2.51 -41.01
N ASP A 60 0.92 1.35 -41.23
CA ASP A 60 0.75 0.49 -42.41
C ASP A 60 0.31 -0.95 -42.07
N SER A 61 -0.26 -1.20 -40.87
CA SER A 61 -0.64 -2.56 -40.45
C SER A 61 -2.13 -2.80 -40.54
N GLU A 62 -2.52 -4.07 -40.66
CA GLU A 62 -3.93 -4.48 -40.70
C GLU A 62 -4.69 -4.02 -39.45
N GLU A 63 -6.01 -3.81 -39.59
CA GLU A 63 -6.89 -3.39 -38.50
C GLU A 63 -6.81 -4.33 -37.27
N LYS A 64 -6.55 -5.62 -37.51
CA LYS A 64 -6.36 -6.63 -36.47
C LYS A 64 -5.10 -6.34 -35.64
N ASP A 65 -4.01 -5.96 -36.29
CA ASP A 65 -2.73 -5.67 -35.64
C ASP A 65 -2.81 -4.37 -34.85
N VAL A 66 -3.49 -3.36 -35.38
CA VAL A 66 -3.75 -2.10 -34.68
C VAL A 66 -4.58 -2.36 -33.41
N ARG A 67 -5.61 -3.20 -33.48
CA ARG A 67 -6.41 -3.61 -32.31
C ARG A 67 -5.59 -4.38 -31.29
N ALA A 68 -4.78 -5.33 -31.73
CA ALA A 68 -3.91 -6.11 -30.85
C ALA A 68 -2.86 -5.23 -30.16
N TRP A 69 -2.25 -4.31 -30.90
CA TRP A 69 -1.30 -3.33 -30.39
C TRP A 69 -1.94 -2.41 -29.34
N ASN A 70 -3.12 -1.84 -29.65
CA ASN A 70 -3.87 -0.99 -28.71
C ASN A 70 -4.18 -1.73 -27.40
N ARG A 71 -4.67 -2.97 -27.49
CA ARG A 71 -4.94 -3.80 -26.30
C ARG A 71 -3.68 -4.06 -25.48
N ARG A 72 -2.54 -4.30 -26.13
CA ARG A 72 -1.26 -4.52 -25.44
C ARG A 72 -0.81 -3.23 -24.74
N ARG A 73 -0.83 -2.08 -25.42
CA ARG A 73 -0.43 -0.80 -24.84
C ARG A 73 -1.34 -0.32 -23.72
N GLN A 74 -2.64 -0.58 -23.81
CA GLN A 74 -3.57 -0.31 -22.73
C GLN A 74 -3.24 -1.14 -21.47
N LYS A 75 -2.82 -2.40 -21.63
CA LYS A 75 -2.34 -3.24 -20.52
C LYS A 75 -1.02 -2.72 -19.95
N ASP A 76 -0.06 -2.35 -20.81
CA ASP A 76 1.21 -1.77 -20.37
C ASP A 76 0.99 -0.50 -19.52
N LEU A 77 0.10 0.39 -19.97
CA LEU A 77 -0.25 1.60 -19.23
C LEU A 77 -0.83 1.28 -17.85
N LEU A 78 -1.70 0.26 -17.77
CA LEU A 78 -2.28 -0.15 -16.49
C LEU A 78 -1.22 -0.71 -15.52
N LEU A 79 -0.23 -1.45 -16.02
CA LEU A 79 0.89 -1.93 -15.22
C LEU A 79 1.75 -0.78 -14.71
N ILE A 80 2.00 0.22 -15.55
CA ILE A 80 2.71 1.45 -15.16
C ILE A 80 1.94 2.16 -14.04
N VAL A 81 0.64 2.41 -14.22
CA VAL A 81 -0.22 3.03 -13.21
C VAL A 81 -0.21 2.23 -11.90
N HIS A 82 -0.28 0.90 -11.99
CA HIS A 82 -0.22 0.04 -10.83
C HIS A 82 1.12 0.19 -10.08
N ALA A 83 2.24 0.12 -10.79
CA ALA A 83 3.57 0.26 -10.20
C ALA A 83 3.73 1.61 -9.49
N TYR A 84 3.27 2.70 -10.11
CA TYR A 84 3.29 4.02 -9.50
C TYR A 84 2.39 4.12 -8.28
N ALA A 85 1.16 3.59 -8.34
CA ALA A 85 0.26 3.60 -7.20
C ALA A 85 0.88 2.85 -5.99
N MET A 86 1.52 1.69 -6.24
CA MET A 86 2.22 0.96 -5.18
C MET A 86 3.39 1.75 -4.61
N TRP A 87 4.23 2.35 -5.46
CA TRP A 87 5.38 3.13 -5.01
C TRP A 87 4.97 4.42 -4.29
N ASP A 88 3.88 5.07 -4.72
CA ASP A 88 3.38 6.27 -4.05
C ASP A 88 2.96 5.95 -2.62
N CYS A 89 2.36 4.79 -2.35
CA CYS A 89 2.07 4.34 -0.98
C CYS A 89 3.32 4.17 -0.10
N PHE A 90 4.48 3.83 -0.67
CA PHE A 90 5.73 3.65 0.10
C PHE A 90 6.51 4.94 0.30
N TYR A 91 6.52 5.83 -0.70
CA TYR A 91 7.37 7.04 -0.70
C TYR A 91 6.61 8.34 -0.41
N SER A 92 5.27 8.34 -0.46
CA SER A 92 4.48 9.43 0.07
C SER A 92 4.61 9.41 1.58
N ARG A 93 5.63 10.13 2.09
CA ARG A 93 5.70 10.50 3.51
C ARG A 93 4.31 11.03 3.88
N PRO A 94 3.69 10.55 4.96
CA PRO A 94 2.46 11.17 5.43
C PRO A 94 2.79 12.66 5.64
N LYS A 95 2.19 13.53 4.80
CA LYS A 95 2.25 14.97 5.01
C LYS A 95 1.51 15.23 6.30
N GLY A 96 2.26 15.27 7.40
CA GLY A 96 1.78 15.64 8.72
C GLY A 96 0.42 15.06 9.06
N VAL A 97 0.32 13.73 9.24
CA VAL A 97 -0.55 13.30 10.35
C VAL A 97 0.14 13.89 11.56
N GLY A 98 -0.37 15.03 12.04
CA GLY A 98 0.04 15.59 13.30
C GLY A 98 -0.06 14.45 14.29
N VAL A 99 1.08 13.86 14.63
CA VAL A 99 1.20 12.95 15.75
C VAL A 99 0.74 13.82 16.90
N LYS A 100 -0.54 13.69 17.31
CA LYS A 100 -0.98 14.20 18.60
C LYS A 100 0.03 13.56 19.54
N LYS A 101 0.97 14.36 20.05
CA LYS A 101 1.95 13.94 21.03
C LYS A 101 1.13 13.23 22.10
N LYS A 102 1.20 11.90 22.16
CA LYS A 102 0.70 11.18 23.32
C LYS A 102 1.47 11.80 24.46
N LYS A 103 0.77 12.49 25.37
CA LYS A 103 1.38 13.04 26.58
C LYS A 103 2.05 11.85 27.25
N THR A 104 3.38 11.83 27.22
CA THR A 104 4.17 10.90 28.02
C THR A 104 3.79 11.20 29.46
N VAL A 105 3.06 10.29 30.10
CA VAL A 105 2.84 10.35 31.54
C VAL A 105 4.19 10.04 32.16
N VAL A 106 4.90 11.11 32.54
CA VAL A 106 6.09 11.01 33.39
C VAL A 106 5.56 10.66 34.78
N TYR A 107 5.82 9.43 35.24
CA TYR A 107 5.60 9.08 36.64
C TYR A 107 6.64 9.81 37.48
N SER A 108 6.23 10.91 38.09
CA SER A 108 7.00 11.60 39.13
C SER A 108 7.16 10.66 40.32
N ARG A 109 8.38 10.16 40.55
CA ARG A 109 8.73 9.34 41.72
C ARG A 109 8.66 10.23 42.96
N SER A 110 7.51 10.22 43.62
CA SER A 110 7.29 10.88 44.92
C SER A 110 8.31 10.35 45.93
N LYS A 111 9.21 11.22 46.40
CA LYS A 111 10.06 10.96 47.56
C LYS A 111 9.21 11.17 48.81
N ARG A 112 8.82 10.08 49.48
CA ARG A 112 8.42 10.15 50.90
C ARG A 112 9.63 9.78 51.74
N THR A 113 10.07 10.74 52.54
CA THR A 113 10.98 10.56 53.67
C THR A 113 10.23 9.90 54.81
N ASP A 114 10.71 8.69 55.12
CA ASP A 114 11.02 8.09 56.41
C ASP A 114 10.03 7.94 57.58
N GLU A 115 10.27 6.81 58.26
CA GLU A 115 9.88 6.40 59.62
C GLU A 115 8.40 5.97 59.83
N SER A 116 8.05 4.80 60.36
CA SER A 116 8.79 3.86 61.22
C SER A 116 7.98 2.55 61.47
N ILE A 117 8.69 1.55 62.02
CA ILE A 117 8.23 0.40 62.83
C ILE A 117 7.65 -0.84 62.12
N GLY A 118 8.32 -2.00 62.29
CA GLY A 118 7.62 -3.29 62.39
C GLY A 118 8.23 -4.51 61.67
N ALA A 119 9.26 -5.11 62.28
CA ALA A 119 9.64 -6.54 62.28
C ALA A 119 9.26 -7.49 61.10
N ARG A 120 10.32 -8.01 60.44
CA ARG A 120 10.55 -9.39 59.96
C ARG A 120 9.33 -10.34 59.84
N ARG A 121 9.09 -10.83 58.61
CA ARG A 121 9.28 -12.25 58.24
C ARG A 121 9.20 -12.46 56.72
N SER A 122 10.27 -13.05 56.20
CA SER A 122 10.39 -13.60 54.84
C SER A 122 9.56 -14.88 54.73
N SER A 123 8.76 -15.01 53.67
CA SER A 123 8.26 -16.32 53.23
C SER A 123 8.26 -16.42 51.71
N ARG A 124 9.13 -17.33 51.25
CA ARG A 124 9.37 -17.81 49.89
C ARG A 124 8.10 -18.12 49.09
N VAL A 125 8.22 -17.83 47.79
CA VAL A 125 7.41 -18.31 46.67
C VAL A 125 7.27 -19.86 46.69
N PRO A 126 6.07 -20.44 46.46
CA PRO A 126 5.96 -21.87 46.17
C PRO A 126 6.28 -22.16 44.69
N LYS A 127 7.17 -23.14 44.47
CA LYS A 127 7.48 -23.74 43.16
C LYS A 127 6.30 -24.60 42.63
N PRO A 128 6.15 -24.75 41.31
CA PRO A 128 5.14 -25.62 40.71
C PRO A 128 5.58 -27.09 40.74
N THR A 129 4.71 -27.99 41.20
CA THR A 129 4.94 -29.45 41.20
C THR A 129 4.26 -30.07 39.99
N LYS A 130 5.04 -30.78 39.16
CA LYS A 130 4.58 -31.64 38.06
C LYS A 130 3.70 -32.78 38.61
N ARG A 131 2.58 -33.07 37.96
CA ARG A 131 1.83 -34.32 38.14
C ARG A 131 2.51 -35.42 37.32
N ALA A 132 2.75 -36.57 37.94
CA ALA A 132 3.17 -37.79 37.26
C ALA A 132 1.95 -38.69 37.06
N ASP A 133 1.88 -39.28 35.87
CA ASP A 133 0.98 -40.37 35.52
C ASP A 133 1.22 -41.59 36.40
N ALA A 134 0.15 -42.27 36.79
CA ALA A 134 0.21 -43.64 37.24
C ALA A 134 -0.98 -44.40 36.63
N SER A 135 -0.68 -45.23 35.63
CA SER A 135 -1.53 -46.33 35.19
C SER A 135 -1.38 -47.51 36.15
N SER A 136 -2.53 -48.11 36.45
CA SER A 136 -2.84 -49.53 36.66
C SER A 136 -2.00 -50.37 37.62
N GLU A 137 -2.68 -50.92 38.64
CA GLU A 137 -3.00 -52.35 38.76
C GLU A 137 -4.34 -52.53 39.49
#